data_AF-A0A4Y3ISG7-F1
#
_entry.id   AF-A0A4Y3ISG7-F1
#
_cell.length_a   1.000
_cell.length_b   1.000
_cell.length_c   1.000
_cell.angle_alpha   90.00
_cell.angle_beta   90.00
_cell.angle_gamma   90.00
#
_symmetry.space_group_name_H-M   'P 1'
#
loop_
_entity.id
_entity.type
_entity.pdbx_description
1 polymer ?
#
loop_
_entity_poly.entity_id
_entity_poly.type
_entity_poly.pdbx_seq_one_letter_code
_entity_poly.pdbx_strand_id
1 'polypeptide(L)' 'MNIMNEVLLAVFAGFAVGILFSALKLPIPAPPVLSGVMGIVGVYLGGHFYQWLIERFFQ' A
#
# COMPACT_ATOMS: atom_id res chain seq x y z
N MET A 1 5.99 -2.83 18.87
CA MET A 1 6.19 -1.62 18.06
C MET A 1 4.84 -0.93 17.97
N ASN A 2 4.74 0.41 17.98
CA ASN A 2 3.43 1.08 17.89
C ASN A 2 3.04 1.29 16.41
N ILE A 3 1.74 1.44 16.13
CA ILE A 3 1.18 1.61 14.77
C ILE A 3 1.92 2.71 13.98
N MET A 4 2.20 3.85 14.62
CA MET A 4 2.95 4.94 13.99
C MET A 4 4.36 4.52 13.56
N ASN A 5 5.04 3.71 14.38
CA ASN A 5 6.38 3.22 14.07
C ASN A 5 6.34 2.23 12.89
N GLU A 6 5.31 1.38 12.81
CA GLU A 6 5.11 0.46 11.69
C GLU A 6 4.88 1.21 10.38
N VAL A 7 4.03 2.24 10.38
CA VAL A 7 3.78 3.09 9.20
C VAL A 7 5.07 3.79 8.77
N LEU A 8 5.80 4.39 9.71
CA LEU A 8 7.07 5.06 9.40
C LEU A 8 8.11 4.10 8.81
N LEU A 9 8.24 2.90 9.38
CA LEU A 9 9.18 1.89 8.89
C LEU A 9 8.77 1.34 7.52
N ALA A 10 7.48 1.15 7.26
CA ALA A 10 6.98 0.71 5.95
C ALA A 10 7.26 1.75 4.85
N VAL A 11 7.01 3.04 5.14
CA VAL A 11 7.33 4.15 4.23
C VAL A 11 8.83 4.22 3.97
N PHE A 12 9.65 4.16 5.04
CA PHE A 12 11.09 4.21 4.91
C PHE A 12 11.66 3.00 4.12
N ALA A 13 11.15 1.80 4.37
CA ALA A 13 11.53 0.60 3.64
C ALA A 13 11.18 0.72 2.15
N GLY A 14 9.96 1.16 1.82
CA GLY A 14 9.55 1.40 0.42
C GLY A 14 10.41 2.45 -0.28
N PHE A 15 10.73 3.54 0.42
CA PHE A 15 11.63 4.58 -0.07
C PHE A 15 13.05 4.06 -0.33
N ALA A 16 13.63 3.32 0.63
CA ALA A 16 14.96 2.74 0.50
C ALA A 16 15.03 1.73 -0.65
N VAL A 17 14.03 0.87 -0.81
CA VAL A 17 13.91 -0.08 -1.93
C VAL A 17 13.79 0.68 -3.26
N GLY A 18 12.97 1.72 -3.32
CA GLY A 18 12.81 2.57 -4.51
C GLY A 18 14.13 3.20 -4.95
N ILE A 19 14.89 3.76 -4.00
CA ILE A 19 16.23 4.31 -4.26
C ILE A 19 17.18 3.22 -4.75
N LEU A 20 17.25 2.09 -4.05
CA LEU A 20 18.18 1.01 -4.37
C LEU A 20 17.96 0.48 -5.78
N PHE A 21 16.72 0.17 -6.15
CA PHE A 21 16.39 -0.36 -7.47
C PHE A 21 16.63 0.67 -8.58
N SER A 22 16.30 1.94 -8.32
CA SER A 22 16.58 3.03 -9.26
C SER A 22 18.08 3.25 -9.47
N ALA A 23 18.87 3.20 -8.39
CA ALA A 23 20.33 3.34 -8.45
C ALA A 23 20.99 2.19 -9.21
N LEU A 24 20.49 0.97 -9.03
CA LEU A 24 20.96 -0.23 -9.76
C LEU A 24 20.38 -0.35 -11.18
N LYS A 25 19.50 0.56 -11.60
CA LYS A 25 18.77 0.51 -12.88
C LYS A 25 17.99 -0.79 -13.07
N LEU A 26 17.51 -1.37 -11.97
CA LEU A 26 16.67 -2.56 -11.98
C LEU A 26 15.20 -2.17 -12.14
N PRO A 27 14.36 -3.03 -12.74
CA PRO A 27 12.92 -2.81 -12.78
C PRO A 27 12.36 -2.67 -11.37
N ILE A 28 11.64 -1.58 -11.10
CA ILE A 28 11.04 -1.33 -9.79
C ILE A 28 9.96 -2.40 -9.52
N PRO A 29 9.93 -3.03 -8.32
CA PRO A 29 8.96 -4.09 -8.00
C PRO A 29 7.55 -3.55 -7.77
N ALA A 30 7.41 -2.26 -7.41
CA ALA A 30 6.13 -1.58 -7.23
C ALA A 30 5.52 -1.12 -8.57
N PRO A 31 4.19 -0.92 -8.66
CA PRO A 31 3.55 -0.43 -9.88
C PRO A 31 4.19 0.87 -10.38
N PRO A 32 4.66 0.92 -11.64
CA PRO A 32 5.41 2.07 -12.16
C PRO A 32 4.50 3.24 -12.57
N VAL A 33 3.17 3.05 -12.51
CA VAL A 33 2.17 4.02 -12.95
C VAL A 33 1.20 4.35 -11.83
N LEU A 34 0.76 5.61 -11.79
CA LEU A 34 -0.19 6.09 -10.78
C LEU A 34 -1.50 5.27 -10.77
N SER A 35 -1.97 4.83 -11.95
CA SER A 35 -3.16 3.98 -12.05
C SER A 35 -3.02 2.65 -11.31
N GLY A 36 -1.83 2.05 -11.30
CA GLY A 36 -1.55 0.82 -10.56
C GLY A 36 -1.56 1.05 -9.05
N VAL A 37 -1.00 2.18 -8.59
CA VAL A 37 -1.04 2.58 -7.17
C VAL A 37 -2.49 2.83 -6.73
N MET A 38 -3.27 3.53 -7.54
CA MET A 38 -4.70 3.75 -7.28
C MET A 38 -5.50 2.44 -7.24
N GLY A 39 -5.13 1.45 -8.05
CA GLY A 39 -5.71 0.11 -7.97
C GLY A 39 -5.55 -0.54 -6.60
N ILE A 40 -4.35 -0.49 -6.01
CA ILE A 40 -4.07 -1.03 -4.66
C ILE A 40 -4.91 -0.29 -3.60
N VAL A 41 -4.99 1.04 -3.69
CA VAL A 41 -5.82 1.86 -2.79
C VAL A 41 -7.30 1.45 -2.90
N GLY A 42 -7.81 1.29 -4.12
CA GLY A 42 -9.18 0.85 -4.37
C GLY A 42 -9.49 -0.53 -3.78
N VAL A 43 -8.55 -1.48 -3.88
CA VAL A 43 -8.69 -2.81 -3.26
C VAL A 43 -8.80 -2.73 -1.75
N TYR A 44 -7.92 -1.94 -1.10
CA TYR A 44 -7.95 -1.77 0.36
C TYR A 44 -9.26 -1.12 0.83
N LEU A 45 -9.68 -0.03 0.18
CA LEU A 45 -10.93 0.66 0.51
C LEU A 45 -12.16 -0.21 0.24
N GLY A 46 -12.16 -0.97 -0.86
CA GLY A 46 -13.24 -1.90 -1.20
C GLY A 46 -13.43 -2.99 -0.15
N GLY A 47 -12.33 -3.57 0.36
CA GLY A 47 -12.38 -4.54 1.45
C GLY A 47 -12.96 -3.95 2.73
N HIS A 48 -12.54 -2.74 3.11
CA HIS A 48 -13.06 -2.06 4.29
C HIS A 48 -14.54 -1.68 4.13
N PHE A 49 -14.93 -1.20 2.95
CA PHE A 49 -16.32 -0.88 2.63
C PHE A 49 -17.23 -2.12 2.68
N TYR A 50 -16.75 -3.26 2.19
CA TYR A 50 -17.49 -4.52 2.28
C TYR A 50 -17.70 -4.96 3.74
N GLN A 51 -16.67 -4.87 4.59
CA GLN A 51 -16.82 -5.17 6.02
C GLN A 51 -17.87 -4.28 6.68
N TRP A 52 -17.79 -2.97 6.43
CA TRP A 52 -18.79 -2.01 6.92
C TRP A 52 -20.22 -2.34 6.46
N LEU A 53 -20.40 -2.75 5.20
CA LEU A 53 -21.72 -3.17 4.69
C LEU A 53 -22.27 -4.39 5.43
N ILE A 54 -21.44 -5.41 5.63
CA ILE A 54 -21.87 -6.64 6.32
C ILE A 54 -22.23 -6.34 7.77
N GLU A 55 -21.41 -5.58 8.49
CA GLU A 55 -21.67 -5.18 9.88
C GLU A 55 -22.96 -4.36 10.03
N ARG A 56 -23.32 -3.57 9.02
CA ARG A 56 -24.50 -2.68 9.09
C ARG A 56 -25.82 -3.37 8.79
N PHE A 57 -25.80 -4.40 7.94
CA PHE A 57 -27.01 -4.99 7.36
C PHE A 57 -27.23 -6.46 7.73
N PHE A 58 -26.19 -7.20 8.11
CA PHE A 58 -26.25 -8.65 8.37
C PHE A 58 -25.82 -9.05 9.79
N GLN A 59 -25.40 -8.09 10.62
CA GLN A 59 -25.26 -8.23 12.07
C GLN A 59 -26.21 -7.27 12.79
#